data_AF-A0A1I0XLF0-F1
#
_entry.id   AF-A0A1I0XLF0-F1
#
_cell.length_a   1.000
_cell.length_b   1.000
_cell.length_c   1.000
_cell.angle_alpha   90.00
_cell.angle_beta   90.00
_cell.angle_gamma   90.00
#
_symmetry.space_group_name_H-M   'P 1'
#
loop_
_entity.id
_entity.type
_entity.pdbx_description
1 polymer ?
#
loop_
_entity_poly.entity_id
_entity_poly.type
_entity_poly.pdbx_seq_one_letter_code
_entity_poly.pdbx_strand_id
1 'polypeptide(L)'
;MQLTRKPSEIDKEMSEMIEINRISDSTWNVLKSAWLRPTLMIGCAFALLQQIIGINAIIYYAPTIFNEAGLGDVTSILGTVGIGTVNVIFTIVAIMIIDKIDRKKLLITGNIGMVGSLVIMAGLIWTVGLDSTVSAWIIVACLTLFIIFFAFTWGPVLWVMLPELFPMRARGAATGIAALTLSIGSLLVAQLFPLLTEVMSIEQVFLIFAVIGIGALMFVVKYLPETRGRSLEEIEADLRHRTSNTSNGNSNVSWHN
;
A
#
# COMPACT_ATOMS: atom_id res chain seq x y z
N MET A 1 5.57 38.46 11.87
CA MET A 1 4.86 37.33 11.25
C MET A 1 3.42 37.76 11.01
N GLN A 2 3.10 38.25 9.81
CA GLN A 2 1.72 38.57 9.43
C GLN A 2 0.97 37.26 9.19
N LEU A 3 -0.06 37.03 9.99
CA LEU A 3 -0.99 35.90 9.87
C LEU A 3 -1.70 36.01 8.52
N THR A 4 -1.55 35.01 7.67
CA THR A 4 -2.01 34.97 6.27
C THR A 4 -3.53 34.78 6.09
N ARG A 5 -4.35 34.87 7.15
CA ARG A 5 -5.81 34.71 7.06
C ARG A 5 -6.58 35.70 7.94
N LYS A 6 -7.75 36.13 7.46
CA LYS A 6 -8.61 37.12 8.12
C LYS A 6 -9.23 36.51 9.39
N PRO A 7 -9.31 37.26 10.51
CA PRO A 7 -9.91 36.79 11.77
C PRO A 7 -11.33 36.23 11.62
N SER A 8 -12.12 36.79 10.69
CA SER A 8 -13.49 36.37 10.42
C SER A 8 -13.63 34.97 9.81
N GLU A 9 -12.59 34.44 9.16
CA GLU A 9 -12.59 33.07 8.64
C GLU A 9 -12.26 32.06 9.73
N ILE A 10 -11.45 32.46 10.72
CA ILE A 10 -11.08 31.62 11.87
C ILE A 10 -12.29 31.37 12.75
N ASP A 11 -13.09 32.40 13.05
CA ASP A 11 -14.30 32.25 13.86
C ASP A 11 -15.35 31.38 13.15
N LYS A 12 -15.39 31.43 11.82
CA LYS A 12 -16.31 30.62 11.01
C LYS A 12 -15.86 29.15 10.96
N GLU A 13 -14.58 28.88 10.70
CA GLU A 13 -14.01 27.52 10.77
C GLU A 13 -14.09 26.95 12.21
N MET A 14 -13.89 27.77 13.24
CA MET A 14 -14.00 27.36 14.64
C MET A 14 -15.45 27.06 15.03
N SER A 15 -16.41 27.83 14.53
CA SER A 15 -17.83 27.56 14.72
C SER A 15 -18.27 26.28 14.01
N GLU A 16 -17.79 26.04 12.78
CA GLU A 16 -18.01 24.78 12.06
C GLU A 16 -17.35 23.58 12.77
N MET A 17 -16.13 23.74 13.30
CA MET A 17 -15.47 22.69 14.09
C MET A 17 -16.23 22.37 15.38
N ILE A 18 -16.76 23.38 16.08
CA ILE A 18 -17.57 23.19 17.29
C ILE A 18 -18.92 22.56 16.96
N GLU A 19 -19.54 22.90 15.83
CA GLU A 19 -20.81 22.32 15.39
C GLU A 19 -20.64 20.85 14.94
N ILE A 20 -19.54 20.52 14.25
CA ILE A 20 -19.15 19.13 13.94
C ILE A 20 -18.90 18.30 15.21
N ASN A 21 -18.32 18.91 16.25
CA ASN A 21 -18.08 18.24 17.54
C ASN A 21 -19.37 18.07 18.36
N ARG A 22 -20.32 19.01 18.23
CA ARG A 22 -21.60 19.01 18.95
C ARG A 22 -22.60 17.97 18.43
N ILE A 23 -22.44 17.50 17.20
CA ILE A 23 -23.19 16.37 16.59
C ILE A 23 -22.37 15.08 16.68
N SER A 24 -21.64 14.86 17.78
CA SER A 24 -20.87 13.63 17.99
C SER A 24 -21.80 12.45 18.27
N ASP A 25 -22.41 11.93 17.21
CA ASP A 25 -22.69 10.50 17.15
C ASP A 25 -21.36 9.78 17.38
N SER A 26 -21.32 8.91 18.38
CA SER A 26 -20.12 8.16 18.78
C SER A 26 -19.33 7.68 17.57
N THR A 27 -18.00 7.87 17.56
CA THR A 27 -17.10 7.36 16.51
C THR A 27 -17.39 5.89 16.16
N TRP A 28 -17.84 5.12 17.17
CA TRP A 28 -18.28 3.73 17.04
C TRP A 28 -19.60 3.55 16.28
N ASN A 29 -20.55 4.49 16.37
CA ASN A 29 -21.79 4.49 15.60
C ASN A 29 -21.53 4.81 14.13
N VAL A 30 -20.64 5.76 13.85
CA VAL A 30 -20.20 6.08 12.47
C VAL A 30 -19.42 4.90 11.88
N LEU A 31 -18.55 4.24 12.64
CA LEU A 31 -17.83 3.03 12.22
C LEU A 31 -18.77 1.85 11.91
N LYS A 32 -19.86 1.71 12.67
CA LYS A 32 -20.86 0.64 12.48
C LYS A 32 -21.83 0.92 11.33
N SER A 33 -21.88 2.15 10.82
CA SER A 33 -22.80 2.56 9.76
C SER A 33 -22.59 1.75 8.48
N ALA A 34 -23.69 1.36 7.84
CA ALA A 34 -23.66 0.49 6.66
C ALA A 34 -22.94 1.10 5.45
N TRP A 35 -22.87 2.44 5.37
CA TRP A 35 -22.16 3.13 4.29
C TRP A 35 -20.64 3.09 4.46
N LEU A 36 -20.13 3.04 5.70
CA LEU A 36 -18.69 3.11 5.96
C LEU A 36 -17.99 1.75 5.92
N ARG A 37 -18.75 0.65 6.08
CA ARG A 37 -18.21 -0.72 6.05
C ARG A 37 -17.44 -1.07 4.76
N PRO A 38 -17.95 -0.78 3.55
CA PRO A 38 -17.22 -1.08 2.31
C PRO A 38 -15.90 -0.31 2.23
N THR A 39 -15.89 0.97 2.61
CA THR A 39 -14.71 1.82 2.60
C THR A 39 -13.65 1.36 3.59
N LEU A 40 -14.08 1.01 4.81
CA LEU A 40 -13.20 0.45 5.83
C LEU A 40 -12.60 -0.89 5.36
N MET A 41 -13.43 -1.75 4.75
CA MET A 41 -12.99 -3.02 4.21
C MET A 41 -11.99 -2.83 3.05
N ILE A 42 -12.21 -1.87 2.16
CA ILE A 42 -11.27 -1.53 1.08
C ILE A 42 -9.95 -0.99 1.65
N GLY A 43 -10.00 -0.10 2.64
CA GLY A 43 -8.80 0.44 3.30
C GLY A 43 -8.01 -0.63 4.05
N CYS A 44 -8.67 -1.51 4.80
CA CYS A 44 -8.04 -2.64 5.47
C CYS A 44 -7.47 -3.66 4.48
N ALA A 45 -8.21 -3.98 3.42
CA ALA A 45 -7.72 -4.86 2.35
C ALA A 45 -6.52 -4.25 1.64
N PHE A 46 -6.52 -2.95 1.38
CA PHE A 46 -5.39 -2.23 0.79
C PHE A 46 -4.15 -2.27 1.71
N ALA A 47 -4.32 -2.07 3.03
CA ALA A 47 -3.26 -2.22 4.02
C ALA A 47 -2.71 -3.66 4.08
N LEU A 48 -3.58 -4.67 4.07
CA LEU A 48 -3.15 -6.07 4.00
C LEU A 48 -2.40 -6.37 2.71
N LEU A 49 -2.90 -5.91 1.57
CA LEU A 49 -2.26 -6.16 0.28
C LEU A 49 -0.87 -5.55 0.20
N GLN A 50 -0.68 -4.33 0.73
CA GLN A 50 0.65 -3.73 0.83
C GLN A 50 1.63 -4.65 1.58
N GLN A 51 1.14 -5.28 2.64
CA GLN A 51 1.95 -6.11 3.48
C GLN A 51 2.23 -7.49 2.88
N ILE A 52 1.22 -8.10 2.26
CA ILE A 52 1.30 -9.42 1.63
C ILE A 52 2.18 -9.35 0.36
N ILE A 53 2.34 -8.18 -0.27
CA ILE A 53 3.37 -7.96 -1.31
C ILE A 53 4.79 -8.25 -0.79
N GLY A 54 4.99 -8.29 0.53
CA GLY A 54 6.17 -8.90 1.14
C GLY A 54 7.31 -7.93 1.44
N ILE A 55 7.08 -6.62 1.36
CA ILE A 55 8.15 -5.62 1.57
C ILE A 55 8.86 -5.76 2.92
N ASN A 56 8.13 -5.96 4.03
CA ASN A 56 8.78 -6.09 5.33
C ASN A 56 9.56 -7.39 5.46
N ALA A 57 9.06 -8.48 4.85
CA ALA A 57 9.84 -9.72 4.79
C ALA A 57 11.13 -9.51 3.98
N ILE A 58 11.05 -8.85 2.82
CA ILE A 58 12.22 -8.54 1.99
C ILE A 58 13.22 -7.69 2.78
N ILE A 59 12.78 -6.65 3.48
CA ILE A 59 13.67 -5.77 4.24
C ILE A 59 14.30 -6.52 5.43
N TYR A 60 13.53 -7.32 6.18
CA TYR A 60 14.02 -8.04 7.36
C TYR A 60 14.94 -9.21 7.00
N TYR A 61 14.63 -9.92 5.92
CA TYR A 61 15.36 -11.09 5.49
C TYR A 61 16.37 -10.80 4.38
N ALA A 62 16.48 -9.57 3.87
CA ALA A 62 17.49 -9.19 2.88
C ALA A 62 18.92 -9.63 3.27
N PRO A 63 19.41 -9.40 4.50
CA PRO A 63 20.74 -9.86 4.90
C PRO A 63 20.88 -11.38 4.82
N THR A 64 19.84 -12.11 5.24
CA THR A 64 19.80 -13.58 5.21
C THR A 64 19.78 -14.11 3.77
N ILE A 65 18.94 -13.52 2.91
CA ILE A 65 18.86 -13.86 1.48
C ILE A 65 20.20 -13.62 0.79
N PHE A 66 20.90 -12.52 1.12
CA PHE A 66 22.21 -12.23 0.54
C PHE A 66 23.27 -13.21 1.03
N ASN A 67 23.21 -13.60 2.31
CA ASN A 67 24.11 -14.59 2.88
C ASN A 67 23.91 -15.98 2.24
N GLU A 68 22.66 -16.43 2.13
CA GLU A 68 22.32 -17.70 1.47
C GLU A 68 22.68 -17.71 -0.02
N ALA A 69 22.65 -16.55 -0.67
CA ALA A 69 23.12 -16.41 -2.04
C ALA A 69 24.66 -16.46 -2.17
N GLY A 70 25.41 -16.58 -1.08
CA GLY A 70 26.87 -16.72 -1.08
C GLY A 70 27.64 -15.39 -0.99
N LEU A 71 26.97 -14.29 -0.64
CA LEU A 71 27.63 -13.05 -0.28
C LEU A 71 28.05 -13.12 1.19
N GLY A 72 29.37 -13.05 1.45
CA GLY A 72 29.87 -13.09 2.83
C GLY A 72 29.23 -12.02 3.73
N ASP A 73 29.12 -12.31 5.03
CA ASP A 73 28.37 -11.53 6.03
C ASP A 73 28.55 -10.00 5.92
N VAL A 74 29.78 -9.55 5.70
CA VAL A 74 30.14 -8.12 5.58
C VAL A 74 29.50 -7.47 4.35
N THR A 75 29.47 -8.17 3.21
CA THR A 75 28.89 -7.67 1.95
C THR A 75 27.37 -7.63 2.04
N SER A 76 26.76 -8.59 2.72
CA SER A 76 25.30 -8.65 2.95
C SER A 76 24.81 -7.50 3.82
N ILE A 77 25.56 -7.14 4.87
CA ILE A 77 25.28 -5.97 5.70
C ILE A 77 25.44 -4.67 4.89
N LEU A 78 26.55 -4.54 4.15
CA LEU A 78 26.78 -3.38 3.27
C LEU A 78 25.69 -3.22 2.20
N GLY A 79 25.22 -4.32 1.60
CA GLY A 79 24.12 -4.32 0.64
C GLY A 79 22.81 -3.84 1.27
N THR A 80 22.53 -4.25 2.50
CA THR A 80 21.35 -3.82 3.26
C THR A 80 21.39 -2.32 3.57
N VAL A 81 22.55 -1.80 3.98
CA VAL A 81 22.76 -0.35 4.19
C VAL A 81 22.61 0.43 2.88
N GLY A 82 23.11 -0.11 1.77
CA GLY A 82 22.92 0.48 0.44
C GLY A 82 21.44 0.56 0.05
N ILE A 83 20.70 -0.52 0.24
CA ILE A 83 19.24 -0.57 0.03
C ILE A 83 18.51 0.47 0.90
N GLY A 84 18.86 0.56 2.19
CA GLY A 84 18.26 1.55 3.08
C GLY A 84 18.52 2.99 2.62
N THR A 85 19.74 3.28 2.18
CA THR A 85 20.13 4.58 1.65
C THR A 85 19.34 4.93 0.39
N VAL A 86 19.26 3.99 -0.55
CA VAL A 86 18.48 4.12 -1.79
C VAL A 86 17.00 4.34 -1.47
N ASN A 87 16.44 3.58 -0.54
CA ASN A 87 15.05 3.74 -0.10
C ASN A 87 14.77 5.16 0.41
N VAL A 88 15.63 5.72 1.25
CA VAL A 88 15.49 7.11 1.74
C VAL A 88 15.52 8.12 0.59
N ILE A 89 16.50 8.01 -0.33
CA ILE A 89 16.63 8.92 -1.47
C ILE A 89 15.39 8.87 -2.37
N PHE A 90 14.93 7.66 -2.72
CA PHE A 90 13.75 7.48 -3.56
C PHE A 90 12.46 7.89 -2.86
N THR A 91 12.37 7.75 -1.53
CA THR A 91 11.24 8.26 -0.75
C THR A 91 11.16 9.79 -0.82
N ILE A 92 12.29 10.50 -0.77
CA ILE A 92 12.32 11.96 -0.95
C ILE A 92 11.80 12.34 -2.35
N VAL A 93 12.29 11.63 -3.38
CA VAL A 93 11.83 11.84 -4.77
C VAL A 93 10.32 11.54 -4.91
N ALA A 94 9.83 10.52 -4.21
CA ALA A 94 8.40 10.16 -4.18
C ALA A 94 7.55 11.30 -3.64
N ILE A 95 7.96 11.90 -2.51
CA ILE A 95 7.27 13.03 -1.90
C ILE A 95 7.20 14.23 -2.86
N MET A 96 8.23 14.45 -3.69
CA MET A 96 8.21 15.53 -4.69
C MET A 96 7.25 15.26 -5.86
N ILE A 97 6.95 13.99 -6.15
CA ILE A 97 6.14 13.57 -7.31
C ILE A 97 4.69 13.24 -6.93
N ILE A 98 4.43 12.89 -5.67
CA ILE A 98 3.11 12.48 -5.18
C ILE A 98 2.02 13.55 -5.38
N ASP A 99 2.41 14.82 -5.36
CA ASP A 99 1.51 15.95 -5.58
C ASP A 99 1.30 16.27 -7.08
N LYS A 100 2.07 15.63 -7.98
CA LYS A 100 2.05 15.86 -9.44
C LYS A 100 1.39 14.74 -10.22
N ILE A 101 1.41 13.50 -9.72
CA ILE A 101 0.83 12.32 -10.40
C ILE A 101 -0.36 11.78 -9.61
N ASP A 102 -1.35 11.24 -10.33
CA ASP A 102 -2.54 10.63 -9.73
C ASP A 102 -2.14 9.40 -8.90
N ARG A 103 -2.74 9.25 -7.71
CA ARG A 103 -2.24 8.32 -6.69
C ARG A 103 -2.47 6.88 -7.13
N LYS A 104 -3.59 6.63 -7.80
CA LYS A 104 -3.87 5.32 -8.38
C LYS A 104 -2.88 4.97 -9.49
N LYS A 105 -2.51 5.93 -10.34
CA LYS A 105 -1.51 5.72 -11.41
C LYS A 105 -0.15 5.38 -10.82
N LEU A 106 0.28 6.11 -9.78
CA LEU A 106 1.51 5.82 -9.03
C LEU A 106 1.52 4.38 -8.49
N LEU A 107 0.46 3.93 -7.82
CA LEU A 107 0.38 2.56 -7.31
C LEU A 107 0.43 1.50 -8.42
N ILE A 108 -0.25 1.74 -9.54
CA ILE A 108 -0.25 0.84 -10.70
C ILE A 108 1.15 0.75 -11.30
N THR A 109 1.78 1.89 -11.58
CA THR A 109 3.14 1.92 -12.16
C THR A 109 4.16 1.27 -11.23
N GLY A 110 4.05 1.52 -9.92
CA GLY A 110 4.91 0.91 -8.92
C GLY A 110 4.75 -0.59 -8.83
N ASN A 111 3.51 -1.07 -8.83
CA ASN A 111 3.24 -2.50 -8.76
C ASN A 111 3.66 -3.23 -10.04
N ILE A 112 3.51 -2.62 -11.21
CA ILE A 112 4.07 -3.15 -12.46
C ILE A 112 5.59 -3.27 -12.35
N GLY A 113 6.27 -2.26 -11.81
CA GLY A 113 7.71 -2.30 -11.57
C GLY A 113 8.13 -3.40 -10.57
N MET A 114 7.37 -3.56 -9.49
CA MET A 114 7.59 -4.62 -8.49
C MET A 114 7.41 -6.02 -9.06
N VAL A 115 6.26 -6.29 -9.70
CA VAL A 115 5.98 -7.58 -10.36
C VAL A 115 7.01 -7.84 -11.46
N GLY A 116 7.34 -6.82 -12.27
CA GLY A 116 8.35 -6.92 -13.31
C GLY A 116 9.72 -7.32 -12.75
N SER A 117 10.12 -6.73 -11.63
CA SER A 117 11.40 -7.04 -10.96
C SER A 117 11.44 -8.49 -10.46
N LEU A 118 10.34 -8.99 -9.90
CA LEU A 118 10.24 -10.38 -9.43
C LEU A 118 10.18 -11.39 -10.59
N VAL A 119 9.49 -11.07 -11.69
CA VAL A 119 9.43 -11.92 -12.88
C VAL A 119 10.78 -11.98 -13.59
N ILE A 120 11.48 -10.84 -13.72
CA ILE A 120 12.83 -10.79 -14.27
C ILE A 120 13.78 -11.63 -13.43
N MET A 121 13.70 -11.51 -12.10
CA MET A 121 14.50 -12.31 -11.18
C MET A 121 14.24 -13.82 -11.38
N ALA A 122 12.98 -14.25 -11.40
CA ALA A 122 12.64 -15.65 -11.61
C ALA A 122 13.11 -16.17 -12.97
N GLY A 123 12.96 -15.37 -14.04
CA GLY A 123 13.44 -15.71 -15.37
C GLY A 123 14.95 -15.84 -15.46
N LEU A 124 15.69 -14.91 -14.83
CA LEU A 124 17.16 -14.94 -14.81
C LEU A 124 17.70 -16.14 -14.03
N ILE A 125 17.10 -16.45 -12.87
CA ILE A 125 17.50 -17.62 -12.07
C ILE A 125 17.27 -18.92 -12.86
N TRP A 126 16.14 -19.03 -13.58
CA TRP A 126 15.86 -20.18 -14.42
C TRP A 126 16.86 -20.38 -15.56
N THR A 127 17.44 -19.29 -16.08
CA THR A 127 18.45 -19.34 -17.16
C THR A 127 19.88 -19.58 -16.67
N VAL A 128 20.23 -19.11 -15.47
CA VAL A 128 21.62 -19.11 -14.96
C VAL A 128 21.89 -20.30 -14.02
N GLY A 129 20.85 -20.86 -13.40
CA GLY A 129 20.98 -21.90 -12.37
C GLY A 129 21.51 -21.35 -11.03
N LEU A 130 21.14 -21.98 -9.92
CA LEU A 130 21.44 -21.48 -8.57
C LEU A 130 22.92 -21.61 -8.16
N ASP A 131 23.72 -22.43 -8.84
CA ASP A 131 25.07 -22.79 -8.38
C ASP A 131 26.16 -21.74 -8.65
N SER A 132 25.81 -20.54 -9.13
CA SER A 132 26.78 -19.51 -9.50
C SER A 132 26.65 -18.24 -8.66
N THR A 133 27.77 -17.66 -8.22
CA THR A 133 27.82 -16.35 -7.53
C THR A 133 27.12 -15.22 -8.32
N VAL A 134 26.94 -15.41 -9.62
CA VAL A 134 26.21 -14.48 -10.51
C VAL A 134 24.72 -14.40 -10.15
N SER A 135 24.09 -15.50 -9.73
CA SER A 135 22.68 -15.52 -9.31
C SER A 135 22.45 -14.63 -8.09
N ALA A 136 23.42 -14.58 -7.17
CA ALA A 136 23.38 -13.76 -5.96
C ALA A 136 23.29 -12.27 -6.25
N TRP A 137 24.16 -11.77 -7.13
CA TRP A 137 24.17 -10.38 -7.53
C TRP A 137 22.91 -9.99 -8.30
N ILE A 138 22.33 -10.92 -9.07
CA ILE A 138 21.05 -10.72 -9.75
C ILE A 138 19.91 -10.57 -8.74
N ILE A 139 19.85 -11.43 -7.71
CA ILE A 139 18.85 -11.34 -6.64
C ILE A 139 18.96 -10.01 -5.91
N VAL A 140 20.18 -9.60 -5.52
CA VAL A 140 20.43 -8.29 -4.88
C VAL A 140 19.93 -7.14 -5.75
N ALA A 141 20.28 -7.13 -7.03
CA ALA A 141 19.89 -6.08 -7.96
C ALA A 141 18.36 -6.02 -8.14
N CYS A 142 17.71 -7.17 -8.30
CA CYS A 142 16.25 -7.25 -8.49
C CYS A 142 15.49 -6.86 -7.21
N LEU A 143 15.94 -7.29 -6.04
CA LEU A 143 15.34 -6.88 -4.76
C LEU A 143 15.54 -5.39 -4.49
N THR A 144 16.71 -4.85 -4.81
CA THR A 144 16.95 -3.40 -4.72
C THR A 144 16.00 -2.64 -5.63
N LEU A 145 15.81 -3.09 -6.87
CA LEU A 145 14.88 -2.49 -7.82
C LEU A 145 13.43 -2.57 -7.33
N PHE A 146 13.03 -3.72 -6.78
CA PHE A 146 11.72 -3.90 -6.14
C PHE A 146 11.50 -2.89 -5.01
N ILE A 147 12.48 -2.71 -4.13
CA ILE A 147 12.40 -1.76 -3.00
C ILE A 147 12.34 -0.32 -3.51
N ILE A 148 13.07 0.04 -4.57
CA ILE A 148 13.00 1.36 -5.20
C ILE A 148 11.58 1.64 -5.69
N PHE A 149 10.98 0.71 -6.44
CA PHE A 149 9.62 0.86 -6.94
C PHE A 149 8.60 0.96 -5.81
N PHE A 150 8.76 0.15 -4.75
CA PHE A 150 7.91 0.21 -3.57
C PHE A 150 8.03 1.55 -2.83
N ALA A 151 9.26 1.99 -2.56
CA ALA A 151 9.56 3.24 -1.85
C ALA A 151 9.03 4.47 -2.60
N PHE A 152 9.10 4.43 -3.94
CA PHE A 152 8.58 5.50 -4.78
C PHE A 152 7.04 5.56 -4.82
N THR A 153 6.35 4.45 -4.55
CA THR A 153 4.91 4.33 -4.80
C THR A 153 4.15 3.89 -3.55
N TRP A 154 4.09 2.59 -3.28
CA TRP A 154 3.25 1.99 -2.25
C TRP A 154 3.58 2.46 -0.84
N GLY A 155 4.84 2.79 -0.56
CA GLY A 155 5.27 3.31 0.75
C GLY A 155 4.53 4.61 1.13
N PRO A 156 4.84 5.74 0.49
CA PRO A 156 4.25 7.04 0.84
C PRO A 156 2.77 7.13 0.45
N VAL A 157 2.38 6.53 -0.68
CA VAL A 157 1.01 6.66 -1.20
C VAL A 157 0.00 6.01 -0.26
N LEU A 158 0.32 4.91 0.41
CA LEU A 158 -0.62 4.27 1.35
C LEU A 158 -0.95 5.15 2.54
N TRP A 159 0.06 5.78 3.14
CA TRP A 159 -0.14 6.68 4.28
C TRP A 159 -0.89 7.96 3.92
N VAL A 160 -0.82 8.39 2.66
CA VAL A 160 -1.61 9.51 2.15
C VAL A 160 -3.03 9.09 1.79
N MET A 161 -3.21 7.96 1.11
CA MET A 161 -4.54 7.54 0.63
C MET A 161 -5.45 7.01 1.73
N LEU A 162 -4.91 6.37 2.77
CA LEU A 162 -5.72 5.89 3.91
C LEU A 162 -6.59 7.00 4.52
N PRO A 163 -6.02 8.14 4.98
CA PRO A 163 -6.83 9.23 5.51
C PRO A 163 -7.68 9.96 4.46
N GLU A 164 -7.32 9.92 3.18
CA GLU A 164 -8.14 10.45 2.08
C GLU A 164 -9.36 9.57 1.78
N LEU A 165 -9.27 8.27 2.02
CA LEU A 165 -10.36 7.31 1.80
C LEU A 165 -11.40 7.36 2.93
N PHE A 166 -10.98 7.73 4.16
CA PHE A 166 -11.86 7.74 5.32
C PHE A 166 -12.55 9.10 5.55
N PRO A 167 -13.84 9.10 5.94
CA PRO A 167 -14.58 10.34 6.21
C PRO A 167 -13.98 11.08 7.39
N MET A 168 -14.02 12.42 7.33
CA MET A 168 -13.44 13.33 8.34
C MET A 168 -13.74 12.90 9.78
N ARG A 169 -14.97 12.46 10.04
CA ARG A 169 -15.47 12.12 11.38
C ARG A 169 -14.86 10.85 11.98
N ALA A 170 -14.54 9.87 11.15
CA ALA A 170 -14.00 8.57 11.60
C ALA A 170 -12.56 8.33 11.16
N ARG A 171 -11.93 9.27 10.47
CA ARG A 171 -10.58 9.15 9.92
C ARG A 171 -9.56 8.65 10.94
N GLY A 172 -9.51 9.25 12.13
CA GLY A 172 -8.54 8.84 13.16
C GLY A 172 -8.70 7.38 13.57
N ALA A 173 -9.93 6.94 13.85
CA ALA A 173 -10.21 5.57 14.25
C ALA A 173 -10.04 4.57 13.09
N ALA A 174 -10.49 4.92 11.88
CA ALA A 174 -10.37 4.08 10.69
C ALA A 174 -8.92 3.91 10.25
N THR A 175 -8.12 4.98 10.25
CA THR A 175 -6.67 4.90 10.02
C THR A 175 -5.99 4.06 11.09
N GLY A 176 -6.40 4.18 12.36
CA GLY A 176 -5.91 3.31 13.43
C GLY A 176 -6.20 1.83 13.18
N ILE A 177 -7.42 1.49 12.77
CA ILE A 177 -7.80 0.10 12.43
C ILE A 177 -7.03 -0.41 11.21
N ALA A 178 -6.86 0.42 10.18
CA ALA A 178 -6.06 0.07 9.01
C ALA A 178 -4.59 -0.15 9.38
N ALA A 179 -4.02 0.68 10.26
CA ALA A 179 -2.67 0.51 10.79
C ALA A 179 -2.53 -0.76 11.64
N LEU A 180 -3.53 -1.10 12.47
CA LEU A 180 -3.55 -2.38 13.18
C LEU A 180 -3.60 -3.56 12.20
N THR A 181 -4.41 -3.44 11.15
CA THR A 181 -4.52 -4.46 10.10
C THR A 181 -3.18 -4.62 9.38
N LEU A 182 -2.48 -3.51 9.10
CA LEU A 182 -1.14 -3.50 8.54
C LEU A 182 -0.15 -4.24 9.45
N SER A 183 -0.16 -3.94 10.75
CA SER A 183 0.69 -4.62 11.73
C SER A 183 0.40 -6.12 11.82
N ILE A 184 -0.87 -6.52 11.81
CA ILE A 184 -1.27 -7.94 11.77
C ILE A 184 -0.74 -8.60 10.50
N GLY A 185 -0.92 -7.96 9.34
CA GLY A 185 -0.34 -8.45 8.09
C GLY A 185 1.18 -8.59 8.21
N SER A 186 1.85 -7.67 8.89
CA SER A 186 3.31 -7.66 8.99
C SER A 186 3.79 -8.81 9.86
N LEU A 187 3.07 -9.11 10.93
CA LEU A 187 3.32 -10.27 11.78
C LEU A 187 3.08 -11.57 11.00
N LEU A 188 1.97 -11.67 10.26
CA LEU A 188 1.67 -12.85 9.45
C LEU A 188 2.74 -13.09 8.41
N VAL A 189 3.15 -12.07 7.67
CA VAL A 189 4.18 -12.18 6.62
C VAL A 189 5.55 -12.49 7.24
N ALA A 190 5.91 -11.85 8.35
CA ALA A 190 7.16 -12.13 9.05
C ALA A 190 7.23 -13.57 9.58
N GLN A 191 6.10 -14.18 9.94
CA GLN A 191 6.06 -15.56 10.43
C GLN A 191 5.88 -16.60 9.31
N LEU A 192 5.13 -16.26 8.26
CA LEU A 192 4.96 -17.12 7.09
C LEU A 192 6.24 -17.20 6.25
N PHE A 193 7.03 -16.13 6.18
CA PHE A 193 8.22 -16.10 5.33
C PHE A 193 9.26 -17.19 5.71
N PRO A 194 9.70 -17.32 6.98
CA PRO A 194 10.58 -18.43 7.40
C PRO A 194 10.00 -19.82 7.11
N LEU A 195 8.71 -20.00 7.37
CA LEU A 195 8.02 -21.27 7.17
C LEU A 195 7.97 -21.65 5.68
N LEU A 196 7.86 -20.67 4.79
CA LEU A 196 7.93 -20.88 3.34
C LEU A 196 9.35 -21.20 2.88
N THR A 197 10.37 -20.54 3.44
CA THR A 197 11.78 -20.78 3.09
C THR A 197 12.33 -22.11 3.61
N GLU A 198 11.72 -22.71 4.64
CA GLU A 198 12.07 -24.06 5.12
C GLU A 198 11.58 -25.17 4.17
N VAL A 199 10.47 -24.92 3.45
CA VAL A 199 9.81 -25.92 2.60
C VAL A 199 10.12 -25.71 1.11
N MET A 200 10.46 -24.48 0.71
CA MET A 200 10.69 -24.10 -0.68
C MET A 200 11.93 -23.21 -0.83
N SER A 201 12.58 -23.29 -1.98
CA SER A 201 13.69 -22.40 -2.34
C SER A 201 13.20 -20.93 -2.41
N ILE A 202 14.08 -20.00 -2.05
CA ILE A 202 13.84 -18.54 -2.04
C ILE A 202 13.16 -18.03 -3.33
N GLU A 203 13.61 -18.52 -4.47
CA GLU A 203 13.07 -18.22 -5.81
C GLU A 203 11.58 -18.56 -5.97
N GLN A 204 11.13 -19.70 -5.43
CA GLN A 204 9.72 -20.09 -5.47
C GLN A 204 8.87 -19.22 -4.55
N VAL A 205 9.40 -18.85 -3.39
CA VAL A 205 8.75 -17.92 -2.46
C VAL A 205 8.55 -16.55 -3.11
N PHE A 206 9.53 -16.06 -3.86
CA PHE A 206 9.40 -14.80 -4.59
C PHE A 206 8.43 -14.85 -5.78
N LEU A 207 8.32 -15.99 -6.47
CA LEU A 207 7.29 -16.19 -7.48
C LEU A 207 5.88 -16.14 -6.88
N ILE A 208 5.68 -16.72 -5.69
CA ILE A 208 4.41 -16.61 -4.97
C ILE A 208 4.11 -15.14 -4.66
N PHE A 209 5.09 -14.37 -4.18
CA PHE A 209 4.91 -12.92 -3.98
C PHE A 209 4.61 -12.17 -5.27
N ALA A 210 5.18 -12.57 -6.41
CA ALA A 210 4.86 -11.97 -7.71
C ALA A 210 3.41 -12.21 -8.11
N VAL A 211 2.89 -13.43 -7.92
CA VAL A 211 1.49 -13.79 -8.18
C VAL A 211 0.55 -12.99 -7.27
N ILE A 212 0.90 -12.87 -5.99
CA ILE A 212 0.12 -12.05 -5.06
C ILE A 212 0.18 -10.56 -5.45
N GLY A 213 1.34 -10.07 -5.91
CA GLY A 213 1.50 -8.71 -6.45
C GLY A 213 0.58 -8.43 -7.63
N ILE A 214 0.40 -9.39 -8.54
CA ILE A 214 -0.57 -9.30 -9.65
C ILE A 214 -2.00 -9.26 -9.12
N GLY A 215 -2.33 -10.08 -8.12
CA GLY A 215 -3.63 -10.03 -7.44
C GLY A 215 -3.89 -8.66 -6.80
N ALA A 216 -2.88 -8.10 -6.13
CA ALA A 216 -2.92 -6.77 -5.55
C ALA A 216 -3.08 -5.68 -6.62
N LEU A 217 -2.47 -5.84 -7.79
CA LEU A 217 -2.63 -4.93 -8.93
C LEU A 217 -4.08 -4.88 -9.40
N MET A 218 -4.67 -6.04 -9.62
CA MET A 218 -6.08 -6.14 -10.00
C MET A 218 -6.99 -5.51 -8.95
N PHE A 219 -6.68 -5.72 -7.67
CA PHE A 219 -7.44 -5.11 -6.59
C PHE A 219 -7.36 -3.58 -6.62
N VAL A 220 -6.17 -3.00 -6.76
CA VAL A 220 -5.97 -1.55 -6.84
C VAL A 220 -6.69 -0.96 -8.06
N VAL A 221 -6.63 -1.62 -9.21
CA VAL A 221 -7.29 -1.13 -10.44
C VAL A 221 -8.82 -1.17 -10.29
N LYS A 222 -9.38 -2.22 -9.70
CA LYS A 222 -10.83 -2.45 -9.65
C LYS A 222 -11.52 -1.77 -8.47
N TYR A 223 -10.93 -1.80 -7.29
CA TYR A 223 -11.59 -1.38 -6.04
C TYR A 223 -11.12 -0.03 -5.51
N LEU A 224 -9.91 0.43 -5.85
CA LEU A 224 -9.40 1.70 -5.35
C LEU A 224 -9.90 2.87 -6.24
N PRO A 225 -10.67 3.83 -5.70
CA PRO A 225 -11.03 5.05 -6.42
C PRO A 225 -9.81 6.00 -6.52
N GLU A 226 -9.83 6.91 -7.48
CA GLU A 226 -8.83 7.98 -7.52
C GLU A 226 -9.16 9.01 -6.44
N THR A 227 -8.23 9.24 -5.51
CA THR A 227 -8.41 10.18 -4.40
C THR A 227 -7.87 11.57 -4.69
N ARG A 228 -7.07 11.75 -5.74
CA ARG A 228 -6.48 13.05 -6.07
C ARG A 228 -7.52 14.05 -6.57
N GLY A 229 -7.57 15.20 -5.89
CA GLY A 229 -8.34 16.36 -6.33
C GLY A 229 -9.85 16.24 -6.14
N ARG A 230 -10.32 15.21 -5.41
CA ARG A 230 -11.72 15.05 -5.04
C ARG A 230 -11.95 15.49 -3.60
N SER A 231 -13.09 16.11 -3.35
CA SER A 231 -13.47 16.40 -1.97
C SER A 231 -13.79 15.11 -1.23
N LEU A 232 -13.62 15.11 0.10
CA LEU A 232 -13.95 13.95 0.94
C LEU A 232 -15.44 13.61 0.83
N GLU A 233 -16.27 14.62 0.60
CA GLU A 233 -17.71 14.51 0.41
C GLU A 233 -18.06 13.88 -0.95
N GLU A 234 -17.29 14.18 -2.01
CA GLU A 234 -17.43 13.53 -3.32
C GLU A 234 -17.01 12.05 -3.28
N ILE A 235 -15.92 11.74 -2.57
CA ILE A 235 -15.49 10.35 -2.34
C ILE A 235 -16.56 9.62 -1.53
N GLU A 236 -17.10 10.26 -0.49
CA GLU A 236 -18.20 9.70 0.30
C GLU A 236 -19.47 9.49 -0.53
N ALA A 237 -19.82 10.43 -1.42
CA ALA A 237 -20.98 10.34 -2.30
C ALA A 237 -20.82 9.24 -3.36
N ASP A 238 -19.65 9.10 -4.00
CA ASP A 238 -19.35 8.01 -4.95
C ASP A 238 -19.41 6.65 -4.24
N LEU A 239 -18.87 6.56 -3.02
CA LEU A 239 -18.93 5.33 -2.21
C LEU A 239 -20.35 4.99 -1.76
N ARG A 240 -21.16 6.00 -1.37
CA ARG A 240 -22.59 5.84 -1.06
C ARG A 240 -23.37 5.36 -2.27
N HIS A 241 -23.12 5.92 -3.45
CA HIS A 241 -23.78 5.54 -4.71
C HIS A 241 -23.42 4.11 -5.17
N ARG A 242 -22.15 3.69 -5.01
CA ARG A 242 -21.71 2.31 -5.28
C ARG A 242 -22.34 1.31 -4.31
N THR A 243 -22.52 1.71 -3.04
CA THR A 243 -23.13 0.86 -2.01
C THR A 243 -24.64 0.73 -2.21
N SER A 244 -25.35 1.81 -2.61
CA SER A 244 -26.79 1.77 -2.92
C SER A 244 -27.09 0.89 -4.14
N ASN A 245 -26.25 0.92 -5.18
CA ASN A 245 -26.41 0.04 -6.34
C ASN A 245 -26.18 -1.44 -6.02
N THR A 246 -25.37 -1.76 -5.01
CA THR A 246 -25.17 -3.15 -4.58
C THR A 246 -26.34 -3.64 -3.72
N SER A 247 -26.98 -2.74 -2.95
CA SER A 247 -28.18 -3.06 -2.18
C SER A 247 -29.45 -3.19 -3.04
N ASN A 248 -29.49 -2.55 -4.22
CA ASN A 248 -30.62 -2.62 -5.16
C ASN A 248 -30.45 -3.68 -6.26
N GLY A 249 -29.44 -4.55 -6.16
CA GLY A 249 -29.19 -5.64 -7.09
C GLY A 249 -30.24 -6.77 -7.11
N ASN A 250 -31.45 -6.54 -6.59
CA ASN A 250 -32.56 -7.49 -6.70
C ASN A 250 -33.89 -6.89 -7.20
N SER A 251 -33.88 -5.76 -7.91
CA SER A 251 -35.07 -5.35 -8.66
C SER A 251 -34.75 -4.63 -9.98
N ASN A 252 -35.03 -5.38 -11.05
CA ASN A 252 -35.41 -4.93 -12.38
C ASN A 252 -34.36 -4.24 -13.26
N VAL A 253 -33.66 -5.10 -14.01
CA VAL A 253 -33.25 -4.78 -15.38
C VAL A 253 -34.53 -4.59 -16.22
N SER A 254 -34.86 -3.35 -16.56
CA SER A 254 -35.69 -3.05 -17.73
C SER A 254 -35.04 -1.95 -18.54
N TRP A 255 -34.23 -2.35 -19.51
CA TRP A 255 -33.85 -1.49 -20.63
C TRP A 255 -35.11 -1.28 -21.49
N HIS A 256 -35.64 -0.06 -21.52
CA HIS A 256 -36.63 0.31 -22.53
C HIS A 256 -35.96 1.18 -23.59
N ASN A 257 -36.24 0.79 -24.84
CA ASN A 257 -35.97 1.44 -26.11
C ASN A 257 -36.48 2.88 -26.18
#